data_AF-A0A8X8IEE5-F1
#
_entry.id   AF-A0A8X8IEE5-F1
#
_cell.length_a   1.000
_cell.length_b   1.000
_cell.length_c   1.000
_cell.angle_alpha   90.00
_cell.angle_beta   90.00
_cell.angle_gamma   90.00
#
_symmetry.space_group_name_H-M   'P 1'
#
loop_
_entity.id
_entity.type
_entity.pdbx_description
1 polymer ?
#
loop_
_entity_poly.entity_id
_entity_poly.type
_entity_poly.pdbx_seq_one_letter_code
_entity_poly.pdbx_strand_id
1 'polypeptide(L)'
;MKHTVSFFIAVLSASIATLALHSCANIIPPGGGPKDSLPPRLALASPRDSSLNIPLTTKNIVLTFDEFVQLQNIQENLIVSPTLKNIPTVDAHLRNVTVRLRDTLEPNTTYTLDFGDAVKDVNEGNVAKGFSYVFSTGKNIDHFTYRGKVFLAETGKADSTLIVVLHNNLSDTAISKDRPRHYARINGKGDFVFRNLPAATFNAYVVPNDYTKRYDDSTKLFAFLDSSVTVGASTRIDTFYAFQQVKKKEKATTVPKNTAAPNKPKEDNKLKLFAGSLEGGSQDLLSDLQLNTNHKLATIDSTKILLCDTNYQVVKGYTLSLDTSKTRIHLRYDWKENVPFRLVIAKDAMTDTAGNMRAKADTIRFYTEKESSYGSLFLQFKNLNLQLNPVLQFVQNDRIVESVVLTSPEFKRKLFKPGNYELRVLYDANQNGVWDTGRFPGNRKQPERVQSIPTPLNIRGNWDNQVSVNL
;
A
#
# COMPACT_ATOMS: atom_id res chain seq x y z
N MET A 1 30.25 13.94 -86.18
CA MET A 1 29.34 14.61 -85.23
C MET A 1 27.93 14.03 -85.13
N LYS A 2 27.35 13.37 -86.16
CA LYS A 2 25.96 12.84 -86.07
C LYS A 2 25.81 11.54 -85.25
N HIS A 3 26.83 10.68 -85.18
CA HIS A 3 26.74 9.39 -84.47
C HIS A 3 26.90 9.48 -82.95
N THR A 4 27.60 10.49 -82.44
CA THR A 4 27.83 10.67 -80.99
C THR A 4 26.63 11.27 -80.27
N VAL A 5 25.85 12.13 -80.95
CA VAL A 5 24.63 12.73 -80.40
C VAL A 5 23.49 11.69 -80.32
N SER A 6 23.36 10.82 -81.31
CA SER A 6 22.34 9.76 -81.33
C SER A 6 22.57 8.73 -80.20
N PHE A 7 23.83 8.39 -79.92
CA PHE A 7 24.18 7.49 -78.82
C PHE A 7 23.86 8.09 -77.45
N PHE A 8 24.14 9.39 -77.24
CA PHE A 8 23.81 10.07 -75.99
C PHE A 8 22.29 10.19 -75.76
N ILE A 9 21.51 10.43 -76.81
CA ILE A 9 20.04 10.49 -76.70
C ILE A 9 19.45 9.10 -76.41
N ALA A 10 19.99 8.03 -77.01
CA ALA A 10 19.56 6.66 -76.75
C ALA A 10 19.93 6.19 -75.32
N VAL A 11 21.10 6.58 -74.80
CA VAL A 11 21.50 6.27 -73.43
C VAL A 11 20.67 7.06 -72.42
N LEU A 12 20.34 8.33 -72.71
CA LEU A 12 19.48 9.16 -71.86
C LEU A 12 18.03 8.68 -71.85
N SER A 13 17.48 8.24 -72.99
CA SER A 13 16.13 7.67 -73.05
C SER A 13 16.03 6.30 -72.36
N ALA A 14 17.06 5.46 -72.46
CA ALA A 14 17.14 4.19 -71.74
C ALA A 14 17.29 4.37 -70.21
N SER A 15 17.99 5.41 -69.76
CA SER A 15 18.11 5.73 -68.33
C SER A 15 16.85 6.40 -67.75
N ILE A 16 16.10 7.17 -68.54
CA ILE A 16 14.78 7.70 -68.13
C ILE A 16 13.72 6.59 -68.09
N ALA A 17 13.76 5.63 -69.02
CA ALA A 17 12.82 4.50 -69.04
C ALA A 17 13.03 3.50 -67.88
N THR A 18 14.26 3.37 -67.36
CA THR A 18 14.57 2.51 -66.22
C THR A 18 14.20 3.13 -64.86
N LEU A 19 14.10 4.46 -64.76
CA LEU A 19 13.57 5.12 -63.55
C LEU A 19 12.03 5.06 -63.44
N ALA A 20 11.30 4.79 -64.53
CA ALA A 20 9.83 4.75 -64.52
C ALA A 20 9.22 3.42 -64.01
N LEU A 21 10.04 2.38 -63.76
CA LEU A 21 9.57 1.05 -63.34
C LEU A 21 9.67 0.78 -61.82
N HIS A 22 10.01 1.78 -61.01
CA HIS A 22 10.13 1.66 -59.54
C HIS A 22 8.93 2.24 -58.77
N SER A 23 7.75 2.33 -59.40
CA SER A 23 6.51 2.63 -58.68
C SER A 23 5.95 1.33 -58.07
N CYS A 24 6.55 0.88 -56.97
CA CYS A 24 5.95 -0.13 -56.11
C CYS A 24 4.75 0.54 -55.41
N ALA A 25 3.53 0.19 -55.81
CA ALA A 25 2.34 0.50 -55.02
C ALA A 25 2.50 -0.12 -53.63
N ASN A 26 2.54 0.72 -52.60
CA ASN A 26 2.66 0.27 -51.22
C ASN A 26 1.33 -0.43 -50.84
N ILE A 27 1.34 -1.74 -50.63
CA ILE A 27 0.16 -2.49 -50.16
C ILE A 27 -0.07 -2.10 -48.70
N ILE A 28 -0.85 -1.05 -48.50
CA ILE A 28 -1.40 -0.73 -47.19
C ILE A 28 -2.62 -1.67 -47.02
N PRO A 29 -2.62 -2.57 -46.04
CA PRO A 29 -3.82 -3.36 -45.76
C PRO A 29 -4.99 -2.40 -45.53
N PRO A 30 -6.20 -2.69 -46.04
CA PRO A 30 -7.34 -1.81 -45.85
C PRO A 30 -7.46 -1.49 -44.36
N GLY A 31 -7.61 -0.21 -44.04
CA GLY A 31 -7.88 0.20 -42.66
C GLY A 31 -9.09 -0.58 -42.16
N GLY A 32 -8.91 -1.35 -41.08
CA GLY A 32 -9.99 -2.10 -40.48
C GLY A 32 -11.14 -1.18 -40.08
N GLY A 33 -12.34 -1.75 -39.95
CA GLY A 33 -13.47 -1.04 -39.37
C GLY A 33 -13.16 -0.50 -37.97
N PRO A 34 -14.01 0.38 -37.42
CA PRO A 34 -13.86 0.84 -36.05
C PRO A 34 -13.79 -0.36 -35.11
N LYS A 35 -12.84 -0.33 -34.17
CA LYS A 35 -12.67 -1.37 -33.15
C LYS A 35 -13.97 -1.55 -32.36
N ASP A 36 -14.41 -2.79 -32.17
CA ASP A 36 -15.53 -3.07 -31.27
C ASP A 36 -15.14 -2.79 -29.81
N SER A 37 -16.04 -2.13 -29.10
CA SER A 37 -15.88 -1.74 -27.69
C SER A 37 -16.99 -2.30 -26.80
N LEU A 38 -17.97 -2.99 -27.37
CA LEU A 38 -19.07 -3.57 -26.62
C LEU A 38 -18.64 -4.90 -25.99
N PRO A 39 -19.00 -5.15 -24.72
CA PRO A 39 -18.74 -6.44 -24.09
C PRO A 39 -19.81 -7.47 -24.50
N PRO A 40 -19.49 -8.78 -24.41
CA PRO A 40 -20.43 -9.84 -24.72
C PRO A 40 -21.61 -9.82 -23.77
N ARG A 41 -22.81 -10.08 -24.27
CA ARG A 41 -24.06 -10.06 -23.50
C ARG A 41 -24.69 -11.44 -23.44
N LEU A 42 -25.28 -11.77 -22.30
CA LEU A 42 -26.01 -13.02 -22.13
C LEU A 42 -27.27 -13.00 -23.01
N ALA A 43 -27.31 -13.90 -24.01
CA ALA A 43 -28.44 -14.06 -24.91
C ALA A 43 -29.45 -15.08 -24.36
N LEU A 44 -28.96 -16.22 -23.87
CA LEU A 44 -29.78 -17.31 -23.32
C LEU A 44 -29.09 -17.95 -22.13
N ALA A 45 -29.87 -18.52 -21.22
CA ALA A 45 -29.36 -19.35 -20.14
C ALA A 45 -30.28 -20.55 -19.94
N SER A 46 -29.69 -21.70 -19.62
CA SER A 46 -30.38 -22.91 -19.21
C SER A 46 -29.78 -23.43 -17.89
N PRO A 47 -30.51 -23.36 -16.77
CA PRO A 47 -31.82 -22.72 -16.61
C PRO A 47 -31.82 -21.22 -16.91
N ARG A 48 -32.98 -20.62 -17.19
CA ARG A 48 -33.09 -19.18 -17.45
C ARG A 48 -32.57 -18.39 -16.25
N ASP A 49 -31.93 -17.24 -16.49
CA ASP A 49 -31.55 -16.34 -15.40
C ASP A 49 -32.78 -15.94 -14.58
N SER A 50 -32.57 -15.82 -13.26
CA SER A 50 -33.58 -15.51 -12.26
C SER A 50 -34.73 -16.55 -12.19
N SER A 51 -34.46 -17.80 -12.57
CA SER A 51 -35.43 -18.89 -12.45
C SER A 51 -35.67 -19.31 -10.99
N LEU A 52 -36.88 -19.78 -10.72
CA LEU A 52 -37.34 -20.26 -9.42
C LEU A 52 -37.57 -21.77 -9.46
N ASN A 53 -37.63 -22.40 -8.28
CA ASN A 53 -37.87 -23.83 -8.11
C ASN A 53 -36.91 -24.73 -8.92
N ILE A 54 -35.65 -24.31 -9.04
CA ILE A 54 -34.62 -25.11 -9.70
C ILE A 54 -34.43 -26.43 -8.94
N PRO A 55 -34.43 -27.59 -9.61
CA PRO A 55 -34.24 -28.88 -8.95
C PRO A 55 -32.91 -28.95 -8.20
N LEU A 56 -32.92 -29.54 -7.00
CA LEU A 56 -31.72 -29.67 -6.16
C LEU A 56 -30.61 -30.50 -6.81
N THR A 57 -30.99 -31.35 -7.76
CA THR A 57 -30.13 -32.23 -8.55
C THR A 57 -29.54 -31.56 -9.79
N THR A 58 -29.82 -30.28 -10.04
CA THR A 58 -29.25 -29.55 -11.19
C THR A 58 -27.73 -29.55 -11.14
N LYS A 59 -27.08 -30.06 -12.19
CA LYS A 59 -25.62 -30.16 -12.29
C LYS A 59 -24.99 -29.25 -13.33
N ASN A 60 -25.73 -28.82 -14.34
CA ASN A 60 -25.19 -28.03 -15.44
C ASN A 60 -25.99 -26.73 -15.58
N ILE A 61 -25.26 -25.63 -15.72
CA ILE A 61 -25.80 -24.33 -16.12
C ILE A 61 -25.07 -23.94 -17.41
N VAL A 62 -25.83 -23.68 -18.46
CA VAL A 62 -25.29 -23.27 -19.77
C VAL A 62 -25.70 -21.83 -20.03
N LEU A 63 -24.72 -20.96 -20.22
CA LEU A 63 -24.89 -19.53 -20.50
C LEU A 63 -24.41 -19.26 -21.92
N THR A 64 -25.31 -18.83 -22.80
CA THR A 64 -25.03 -18.54 -24.21
C THR A 64 -25.00 -17.04 -24.44
N PHE A 65 -23.89 -16.54 -24.96
CA PHE A 65 -23.67 -15.14 -25.28
C PHE A 65 -24.05 -14.84 -26.75
N ASP A 66 -24.21 -13.56 -27.08
CA ASP A 66 -24.47 -13.08 -28.44
C ASP A 66 -23.26 -13.22 -29.39
N GLU A 67 -22.06 -13.39 -28.83
CA GLU A 67 -20.79 -13.53 -29.54
C GLU A 67 -19.86 -14.60 -28.91
N PHE A 68 -18.71 -14.85 -29.54
CA PHE A 68 -17.74 -15.83 -29.03
C PHE A 68 -17.02 -15.29 -27.80
N VAL A 69 -16.97 -16.11 -26.75
CA VAL A 69 -16.40 -15.75 -25.45
C VAL A 69 -15.33 -16.73 -25.01
N GLN A 70 -14.41 -16.22 -24.20
CA GLN A 70 -13.36 -16.97 -23.53
C GLN A 70 -13.30 -16.59 -22.05
N LEU A 71 -12.72 -17.49 -21.25
CA LEU A 71 -12.58 -17.30 -19.81
C LEU A 71 -11.17 -16.85 -19.45
N GLN A 72 -11.05 -15.94 -18.49
CA GLN A 72 -9.77 -15.54 -17.89
C GLN A 72 -9.81 -15.66 -16.37
N ASN A 73 -8.75 -16.24 -15.80
CA ASN A 73 -8.54 -16.41 -14.36
C ASN A 73 -9.82 -16.85 -13.61
N ILE A 74 -10.56 -17.81 -14.18
CA ILE A 74 -11.91 -18.15 -13.71
C ILE A 74 -11.93 -18.63 -12.25
N GLN A 75 -10.88 -19.33 -11.82
CA GLN A 75 -10.73 -19.80 -10.43
C GLN A 75 -10.60 -18.64 -9.44
N GLU A 76 -9.99 -17.53 -9.86
CA GLU A 76 -9.79 -16.33 -9.04
C GLU A 76 -11.01 -15.42 -9.08
N ASN A 77 -11.69 -15.34 -10.23
CA ASN A 77 -12.77 -14.40 -10.51
C ASN A 77 -14.17 -14.91 -10.14
N LEU A 78 -14.46 -16.20 -10.29
CA LEU A 78 -15.79 -16.74 -10.01
C LEU A 78 -16.07 -16.76 -8.49
N ILE A 79 -17.13 -16.08 -8.08
CA ILE A 79 -17.72 -16.19 -6.74
C ILE A 79 -19.05 -16.92 -6.87
N VAL A 80 -19.25 -17.94 -6.04
CA VAL A 80 -20.53 -18.62 -5.88
C VAL A 80 -21.05 -18.32 -4.48
N SER A 81 -22.26 -17.77 -4.40
CA SER A 81 -22.91 -17.38 -3.15
C SER A 81 -24.30 -18.02 -3.07
N PRO A 82 -24.63 -18.82 -2.03
CA PRO A 82 -23.75 -19.27 -0.96
C PRO A 82 -22.60 -20.16 -1.47
N THR A 83 -21.55 -20.25 -0.67
CA THR A 83 -20.33 -20.99 -0.99
C THR A 83 -20.61 -22.50 -1.06
N LEU A 84 -20.15 -23.12 -2.13
CA LEU A 84 -20.24 -24.57 -2.33
C LEU A 84 -19.13 -25.31 -1.60
N LYS A 85 -19.37 -26.58 -1.27
CA LYS A 85 -18.35 -27.48 -0.69
C LYS A 85 -17.27 -27.79 -1.73
N ASN A 86 -17.69 -28.09 -2.96
CA ASN A 86 -16.79 -28.35 -4.08
C ASN A 86 -16.82 -27.18 -5.08
N ILE A 87 -15.62 -26.76 -5.50
CA ILE A 87 -15.45 -25.70 -6.50
C ILE A 87 -16.03 -26.22 -7.84
N PRO A 88 -16.94 -25.47 -8.49
CA PRO A 88 -17.49 -25.87 -9.78
C PRO A 88 -16.43 -25.76 -10.88
N THR A 89 -16.56 -26.59 -11.91
CA THR A 89 -15.74 -26.44 -13.13
C THR A 89 -16.47 -25.59 -14.14
N VAL A 90 -15.74 -24.67 -14.78
CA VAL A 90 -16.31 -23.76 -15.77
C VAL A 90 -15.44 -23.75 -17.02
N ASP A 91 -16.09 -23.87 -18.17
CA ASP A 91 -15.45 -23.94 -19.48
C ASP A 91 -16.24 -23.12 -20.49
N ALA A 92 -15.53 -22.54 -21.45
CA ALA A 92 -16.11 -21.81 -22.56
C ALA A 92 -15.82 -22.51 -23.89
N HIS A 93 -16.83 -22.57 -24.74
CA HIS A 93 -16.71 -23.05 -26.11
C HIS A 93 -17.63 -22.24 -27.02
N LEU A 94 -17.04 -21.57 -28.03
CA LEU A 94 -17.75 -20.64 -28.91
C LEU A 94 -18.51 -19.58 -28.08
N ARG A 95 -19.83 -19.57 -28.15
CA ARG A 95 -20.70 -18.63 -27.41
C ARG A 95 -21.09 -19.12 -26.02
N ASN A 96 -20.78 -20.37 -25.68
CA ASN A 96 -21.31 -21.02 -24.49
C ASN A 96 -20.29 -21.04 -23.36
N VAL A 97 -20.71 -20.62 -22.17
CA VAL A 97 -20.04 -20.87 -20.90
C VAL A 97 -20.84 -21.93 -20.13
N THR A 98 -20.21 -23.06 -19.83
CA THR A 98 -20.83 -24.15 -19.09
C THR A 98 -20.26 -24.22 -17.68
N VAL A 99 -21.14 -24.10 -16.68
CA VAL A 99 -20.79 -24.29 -15.26
C VAL A 99 -21.29 -25.66 -14.82
N ARG A 100 -20.38 -26.51 -14.32
CA ARG A 100 -20.73 -27.81 -13.76
C ARG A 100 -20.60 -27.81 -12.24
N LEU A 101 -21.73 -27.97 -11.58
CA LEU A 101 -21.87 -28.09 -10.14
C LEU A 101 -21.64 -29.54 -9.73
N ARG A 102 -20.78 -29.76 -8.73
CA ARG A 102 -20.54 -31.09 -8.17
C ARG A 102 -21.47 -31.40 -7.00
N ASP A 103 -21.85 -30.37 -6.26
CA ASP A 103 -22.68 -30.47 -5.06
C ASP A 103 -24.16 -30.65 -5.39
N THR A 104 -24.92 -31.16 -4.44
CA THR A 104 -26.38 -31.05 -4.42
C THR A 104 -26.73 -29.68 -3.83
N LEU A 105 -27.67 -28.98 -4.46
CA LEU A 105 -28.08 -27.65 -4.03
C LEU A 105 -28.91 -27.73 -2.74
N GLU A 106 -28.86 -26.67 -1.94
CA GLU A 106 -29.67 -26.53 -0.73
C GLU A 106 -31.12 -26.13 -1.11
N PRO A 107 -32.14 -26.62 -0.38
CA PRO A 107 -33.52 -26.21 -0.60
C PRO A 107 -33.74 -24.75 -0.22
N ASN A 108 -34.71 -24.10 -0.86
CA ASN A 108 -35.13 -22.72 -0.58
C ASN A 108 -33.96 -21.71 -0.52
N THR A 109 -33.01 -21.84 -1.45
CA THR A 109 -31.77 -21.09 -1.43
C THR A 109 -31.57 -20.37 -2.76
N THR A 110 -31.27 -19.07 -2.67
CA THR A 110 -30.84 -18.25 -3.81
C THR A 110 -29.36 -18.46 -4.05
N TYR A 111 -29.01 -18.82 -5.29
CA TYR A 111 -27.64 -18.96 -5.75
C TYR A 111 -27.31 -17.83 -6.71
N THR A 112 -26.15 -17.20 -6.50
CA THR A 112 -25.56 -16.19 -7.37
C THR A 112 -24.18 -16.68 -7.81
N LEU A 113 -23.95 -16.69 -9.13
CA LEU A 113 -22.67 -16.94 -9.76
C LEU A 113 -22.17 -15.61 -10.32
N ASP A 114 -21.26 -14.96 -9.62
CA ASP A 114 -20.63 -13.71 -10.03
C ASP A 114 -19.32 -14.03 -10.73
N PHE A 115 -19.24 -13.69 -12.02
CA PHE A 115 -18.08 -13.99 -12.86
C PHE A 115 -17.00 -12.90 -12.78
N GLY A 116 -17.24 -11.78 -12.10
CA GLY A 116 -16.30 -10.66 -12.02
C GLY A 116 -15.86 -10.19 -13.40
N ASP A 117 -14.57 -10.36 -13.68
CA ASP A 117 -13.95 -10.02 -14.97
C ASP A 117 -13.62 -11.28 -15.82
N ALA A 118 -14.20 -12.45 -15.50
CA ALA A 118 -13.79 -13.72 -16.10
C ALA A 118 -14.25 -13.90 -17.55
N VAL A 119 -15.40 -13.36 -17.93
CA VAL A 119 -15.97 -13.53 -19.28
C VAL A 119 -15.57 -12.35 -20.14
N LYS A 120 -14.92 -12.63 -21.27
CA LYS A 120 -14.56 -11.64 -22.28
C LYS A 120 -14.78 -12.19 -23.68
N ASP A 121 -14.90 -11.30 -24.64
CA ASP A 121 -14.95 -11.72 -26.03
C ASP A 121 -13.59 -12.22 -26.54
N VAL A 122 -13.63 -12.91 -27.67
CA VAL A 122 -12.45 -13.50 -28.31
C VAL A 122 -11.69 -12.52 -29.20
N ASN A 123 -12.38 -11.52 -29.78
CA ASN A 123 -11.85 -10.68 -30.85
C ASN A 123 -11.09 -9.45 -30.33
N GLU A 124 -11.74 -8.61 -29.51
CA GLU A 124 -11.23 -7.35 -28.97
C GLU A 124 -10.90 -7.44 -27.47
N GLY A 125 -11.38 -8.48 -26.77
CA GLY A 125 -11.09 -8.76 -25.37
C GLY A 125 -11.82 -7.86 -24.37
N ASN A 126 -12.92 -7.24 -24.78
CA ASN A 126 -13.90 -6.54 -23.96
C ASN A 126 -14.47 -7.49 -22.90
N VAL A 127 -14.39 -7.07 -21.65
CA VAL A 127 -14.80 -7.86 -20.48
C VAL A 127 -16.28 -7.58 -20.16
N ALA A 128 -17.06 -8.63 -19.94
CA ALA A 128 -18.42 -8.53 -19.38
C ALA A 128 -18.37 -8.24 -17.88
N LYS A 129 -17.92 -7.02 -17.53
CA LYS A 129 -17.68 -6.60 -16.14
C LYS A 129 -18.95 -6.72 -15.30
N GLY A 130 -18.84 -7.40 -14.16
CA GLY A 130 -19.93 -7.54 -13.20
C GLY A 130 -21.07 -8.44 -13.69
N PHE A 131 -20.81 -9.27 -14.70
CA PHE A 131 -21.77 -10.28 -15.13
C PHE A 131 -22.02 -11.29 -14.01
N SER A 132 -23.29 -11.45 -13.65
CA SER A 132 -23.72 -12.43 -12.66
C SER A 132 -24.96 -13.16 -13.16
N TYR A 133 -25.07 -14.43 -12.74
CA TYR A 133 -26.21 -15.30 -13.02
C TYR A 133 -26.86 -15.71 -11.70
N VAL A 134 -28.19 -15.59 -11.60
CA VAL A 134 -28.93 -15.83 -10.36
C VAL A 134 -30.03 -16.85 -10.58
N PHE A 135 -30.27 -17.72 -9.61
CA PHE A 135 -31.43 -18.60 -9.59
C PHE A 135 -31.80 -18.99 -8.16
N SER A 136 -32.98 -19.58 -7.96
CA SER A 136 -33.41 -20.10 -6.66
C SER A 136 -33.92 -21.52 -6.76
N THR A 137 -33.58 -22.34 -5.77
CA THR A 137 -34.21 -23.66 -5.56
C THR A 137 -35.56 -23.56 -4.87
N GLY A 138 -35.91 -22.37 -4.35
CA GLY A 138 -37.20 -22.08 -3.72
C GLY A 138 -38.13 -21.26 -4.60
N LYS A 139 -39.19 -20.76 -3.97
CA LYS A 139 -40.25 -19.98 -4.62
C LYS A 139 -39.93 -18.50 -4.82
N ASN A 140 -38.84 -18.01 -4.23
CA ASN A 140 -38.46 -16.59 -4.25
C ASN A 140 -36.95 -16.47 -4.48
N ILE A 141 -36.52 -15.32 -5.02
CA ILE A 141 -35.11 -14.90 -5.03
C ILE A 141 -34.91 -13.91 -3.89
N ASP A 142 -33.94 -14.20 -3.04
CA ASP A 142 -33.47 -13.31 -1.99
C ASP A 142 -32.90 -12.04 -2.63
N HIS A 143 -33.17 -10.89 -2.02
CA HIS A 143 -32.86 -9.60 -2.64
C HIS A 143 -32.23 -8.59 -1.65
N PHE A 144 -31.98 -8.99 -0.40
CA PHE A 144 -31.38 -8.07 0.56
C PHE A 144 -29.90 -7.87 0.27
N THR A 145 -29.41 -6.71 0.69
CA THR A 145 -28.02 -6.29 0.48
C THR A 145 -27.36 -5.99 1.82
N TYR A 146 -26.06 -6.21 1.86
CA TYR A 146 -25.20 -5.76 2.94
C TYR A 146 -23.96 -5.12 2.33
N ARG A 147 -23.62 -3.91 2.75
CA ARG A 147 -22.55 -3.12 2.14
C ARG A 147 -21.80 -2.35 3.21
N GLY A 148 -20.59 -1.93 2.88
CA GLY A 148 -19.75 -1.22 3.82
C GLY A 148 -18.36 -0.93 3.26
N LYS A 149 -17.46 -0.59 4.16
CA LYS A 149 -16.06 -0.28 3.86
C LYS A 149 -15.09 -1.10 4.69
N VAL A 150 -13.88 -1.27 4.18
CA VAL A 150 -12.77 -1.91 4.88
C VAL A 150 -11.53 -1.04 4.74
N PHE A 151 -10.88 -0.73 5.85
CA PHE A 151 -9.60 -0.05 5.92
C PHE A 151 -8.62 -0.81 6.78
N LEU A 152 -7.33 -0.68 6.50
CA LEU A 152 -6.28 -1.10 7.41
C LEU A 152 -6.26 -0.16 8.62
N ALA A 153 -6.39 -0.72 9.82
CA ALA A 153 -6.44 0.02 11.06
C ALA A 153 -5.18 0.86 11.32
N GLU A 154 -4.00 0.36 10.94
CA GLU A 154 -2.69 0.99 11.16
C GLU A 154 -2.39 2.14 10.18
N THR A 155 -3.03 2.17 9.01
CA THR A 155 -2.68 3.15 7.96
C THR A 155 -3.86 3.98 7.48
N GLY A 156 -5.09 3.53 7.70
CA GLY A 156 -6.30 4.15 7.14
C GLY A 156 -6.47 3.91 5.64
N LYS A 157 -5.62 3.11 4.99
CA LYS A 157 -5.68 2.80 3.55
C LYS A 157 -6.56 1.58 3.29
N ALA A 158 -7.09 1.45 2.08
CA ALA A 158 -7.81 0.27 1.63
C ALA A 158 -6.83 -0.81 1.11
N ASP A 159 -7.19 -2.08 1.27
CA ASP A 159 -6.48 -3.22 0.70
C ASP A 159 -7.47 -4.14 -0.03
N SER A 160 -7.41 -4.14 -1.36
CA SER A 160 -8.31 -4.93 -2.21
C SER A 160 -7.97 -6.43 -2.24
N THR A 161 -6.88 -6.86 -1.60
CA THR A 161 -6.54 -8.30 -1.48
C THR A 161 -7.35 -9.01 -0.38
N LEU A 162 -8.01 -8.22 0.49
CA LEU A 162 -8.91 -8.71 1.51
C LEU A 162 -10.31 -8.99 0.94
N ILE A 163 -11.08 -9.81 1.66
CA ILE A 163 -12.49 -10.07 1.41
C ILE A 163 -13.29 -9.93 2.70
N VAL A 164 -14.57 -9.57 2.56
CA VAL A 164 -15.53 -9.67 3.66
C VAL A 164 -16.21 -11.01 3.57
N VAL A 165 -16.36 -11.69 4.70
CA VAL A 165 -16.99 -13.01 4.81
C VAL A 165 -18.14 -12.98 5.80
N LEU A 166 -19.20 -13.75 5.51
CA LEU A 166 -20.36 -13.92 6.38
C LEU A 166 -20.48 -15.38 6.83
N HIS A 167 -20.65 -15.59 8.14
CA HIS A 167 -20.95 -16.87 8.76
C HIS A 167 -22.34 -16.86 9.38
N ASN A 168 -23.12 -17.91 9.14
CA ASN A 168 -24.39 -18.18 9.81
C ASN A 168 -24.19 -18.83 11.19
N ASN A 169 -23.09 -19.57 11.38
CA ASN A 169 -22.63 -20.00 12.69
C ASN A 169 -22.09 -18.79 13.47
N LEU A 170 -22.79 -18.38 14.51
CA LEU A 170 -22.48 -17.16 15.27
C LEU A 170 -21.40 -17.35 16.36
N SER A 171 -20.82 -18.55 16.46
CA SER A 171 -19.68 -18.79 17.34
C SER A 171 -18.41 -18.14 16.80
N ASP A 172 -17.60 -17.54 17.68
CA ASP A 172 -16.30 -16.97 17.32
C ASP A 172 -15.31 -18.01 16.76
N THR A 173 -15.54 -19.30 16.98
CA THR A 173 -14.71 -20.35 16.37
C THR A 173 -15.05 -20.65 14.92
N ALA A 174 -16.18 -20.13 14.40
CA ALA A 174 -16.63 -20.40 13.03
C ALA A 174 -15.62 -19.88 12.00
N ILE A 175 -15.05 -18.70 12.22
CA ILE A 175 -14.11 -18.06 11.27
C ILE A 175 -12.77 -18.80 11.15
N SER A 176 -12.40 -19.62 12.13
CA SER A 176 -11.17 -20.43 12.08
C SER A 176 -11.42 -21.87 11.60
N LYS A 177 -12.64 -22.39 11.76
CA LYS A 177 -12.97 -23.81 11.49
C LYS A 177 -13.81 -24.03 10.25
N ASP A 178 -14.75 -23.12 9.97
CA ASP A 178 -15.77 -23.29 8.94
C ASP A 178 -15.36 -22.54 7.67
N ARG A 179 -15.93 -22.92 6.53
CA ARG A 179 -15.87 -22.05 5.34
C ARG A 179 -16.96 -20.98 5.48
N PRO A 180 -16.74 -19.76 4.96
CA PRO A 180 -17.77 -18.74 5.00
C PRO A 180 -18.97 -19.14 4.15
N ARG A 181 -20.17 -18.73 4.58
CA ARG A 181 -21.43 -18.94 3.86
C ARG A 181 -21.46 -18.06 2.62
N HIS A 182 -21.08 -16.79 2.76
CA HIS A 182 -20.99 -15.81 1.69
C HIS A 182 -19.67 -15.06 1.80
N TYR A 183 -19.14 -14.58 0.67
CA TYR A 183 -18.04 -13.62 0.70
C TYR A 183 -18.17 -12.60 -0.44
N ALA A 184 -17.56 -11.42 -0.23
CA ALA A 184 -17.53 -10.33 -1.20
C ALA A 184 -16.12 -9.75 -1.31
N ARG A 185 -15.72 -9.36 -2.52
CA ARG A 185 -14.46 -8.65 -2.77
C ARG A 185 -14.55 -7.20 -2.34
N ILE A 186 -13.38 -6.65 -2.06
CA ILE A 186 -13.18 -5.25 -1.71
C ILE A 186 -12.57 -4.54 -2.92
N ASN A 187 -13.12 -3.40 -3.31
CA ASN A 187 -12.56 -2.58 -4.39
C ASN A 187 -11.37 -1.72 -3.90
N GLY A 188 -10.70 -1.00 -4.81
CA GLY A 188 -9.57 -0.13 -4.45
C GLY A 188 -9.91 1.06 -3.51
N LYS A 189 -11.20 1.33 -3.27
CA LYS A 189 -11.69 2.36 -2.31
C LYS A 189 -12.13 1.76 -0.97
N GLY A 190 -11.94 0.45 -0.78
CA GLY A 190 -12.35 -0.28 0.41
C GLY A 190 -13.81 -0.71 0.41
N ASP A 191 -14.60 -0.48 -0.64
CA ASP A 191 -16.02 -0.84 -0.65
C ASP A 191 -16.22 -2.34 -0.89
N PHE A 192 -17.18 -2.92 -0.16
CA PHE A 192 -17.72 -4.25 -0.44
C PHE A 192 -19.24 -4.21 -0.55
N VAL A 193 -19.81 -5.14 -1.31
CA VAL A 193 -21.26 -5.30 -1.44
C VAL A 193 -21.61 -6.79 -1.56
N PHE A 194 -22.51 -7.24 -0.70
CA PHE A 194 -23.24 -8.48 -0.85
C PHE A 194 -24.61 -8.19 -1.48
N ARG A 195 -25.01 -9.05 -2.40
CA ARG A 195 -26.31 -9.01 -3.08
C ARG A 195 -27.01 -10.35 -2.90
N ASN A 196 -28.32 -10.33 -3.04
CA ASN A 196 -29.17 -11.51 -3.01
C ASN A 196 -29.00 -12.33 -1.71
N LEU A 197 -28.85 -11.62 -0.58
CA LEU A 197 -28.78 -12.26 0.73
C LEU A 197 -30.18 -12.54 1.27
N PRO A 198 -30.39 -13.69 1.94
CA PRO A 198 -31.63 -13.95 2.66
C PRO A 198 -31.76 -13.03 3.88
N ALA A 199 -32.99 -12.85 4.36
CA ALA A 199 -33.22 -12.24 5.67
C ALA A 199 -32.70 -13.17 6.76
N ALA A 200 -31.57 -12.81 7.36
CA ALA A 200 -30.89 -13.65 8.35
C ALA A 200 -29.86 -12.83 9.16
N THR A 201 -29.40 -13.40 10.26
CA THR A 201 -28.31 -12.84 11.07
C THR A 201 -27.00 -13.55 10.77
N PHE A 202 -25.92 -12.78 10.61
CA PHE A 202 -24.58 -13.28 10.31
C PHE A 202 -23.53 -12.65 11.22
N ASN A 203 -22.46 -13.38 11.52
CA ASN A 203 -21.21 -12.75 11.91
C ASN A 203 -20.44 -12.38 10.65
N ALA A 204 -19.93 -11.15 10.61
CA ALA A 204 -19.15 -10.61 9.50
C ALA A 204 -17.70 -10.40 9.94
N TYR A 205 -16.77 -10.87 9.11
CA TYR A 205 -15.33 -10.75 9.32
C TYR A 205 -14.63 -10.31 8.05
N VAL A 206 -13.40 -9.82 8.18
CA VAL A 206 -12.50 -9.56 7.06
C VAL A 206 -11.30 -10.47 7.17
N VAL A 207 -10.93 -11.12 6.07
CA VAL A 207 -9.78 -12.02 5.96
C VAL A 207 -9.10 -11.85 4.60
N PRO A 208 -7.84 -12.30 4.42
CA PRO A 208 -7.23 -12.34 3.10
C PRO A 208 -7.98 -13.30 2.17
N ASN A 209 -8.00 -13.01 0.88
CA ASN A 209 -8.61 -13.89 -0.12
C ASN A 209 -7.74 -15.12 -0.44
N ASP A 210 -7.30 -15.85 0.58
CA ASP A 210 -6.55 -17.09 0.41
C ASP A 210 -7.48 -18.28 0.11
N TYR A 211 -6.90 -19.47 -0.06
CA TYR A 211 -7.66 -20.70 -0.34
C TYR A 211 -8.64 -21.07 0.78
N THR A 212 -8.26 -20.84 2.04
CA THR A 212 -9.05 -21.22 3.21
C THR A 212 -10.16 -20.23 3.52
N LYS A 213 -9.93 -18.93 3.27
CA LYS A 213 -10.81 -17.81 3.63
C LYS A 213 -11.17 -17.83 5.12
N ARG A 214 -10.18 -18.19 5.94
CA ARG A 214 -10.30 -18.38 7.39
C ARG A 214 -9.28 -17.53 8.13
N TYR A 215 -9.59 -17.25 9.39
CA TYR A 215 -8.64 -16.70 10.35
C TYR A 215 -8.08 -17.83 11.23
N ASP A 216 -7.03 -18.47 10.74
CA ASP A 216 -6.34 -19.61 11.34
C ASP A 216 -4.90 -19.29 11.80
N ASP A 217 -4.41 -18.07 11.52
CA ASP A 217 -3.09 -17.58 11.89
C ASP A 217 -3.18 -16.12 12.33
N SER A 218 -2.69 -15.81 13.54
CA SER A 218 -2.68 -14.46 14.13
C SER A 218 -1.87 -13.40 13.36
N THR A 219 -1.03 -13.84 12.42
CA THR A 219 -0.26 -12.96 11.52
C THR A 219 -1.04 -12.54 10.27
N LYS A 220 -2.21 -13.16 9.99
CA LYS A 220 -3.09 -12.73 8.91
C LYS A 220 -3.78 -11.41 9.29
N LEU A 221 -4.03 -10.59 8.27
CA LEU A 221 -4.92 -9.44 8.41
C LEU A 221 -6.33 -9.92 8.77
N PHE A 222 -6.93 -9.27 9.75
CA PHE A 222 -8.22 -9.67 10.28
C PHE A 222 -9.03 -8.46 10.75
N ALA A 223 -10.34 -8.50 10.54
CA ALA A 223 -11.26 -7.56 11.16
C ALA A 223 -12.54 -8.28 11.60
N PHE A 224 -13.18 -7.74 12.62
CA PHE A 224 -14.46 -8.22 13.13
C PHE A 224 -15.31 -7.03 13.59
N LEU A 225 -16.63 -7.17 13.57
CA LEU A 225 -17.55 -6.20 14.18
C LEU A 225 -17.82 -6.55 15.63
N ASP A 226 -18.26 -5.58 16.44
CA ASP A 226 -18.61 -5.82 17.84
C ASP A 226 -19.93 -6.60 18.00
N SER A 227 -20.82 -6.57 17.00
CA SER A 227 -22.09 -7.31 16.98
C SER A 227 -22.38 -7.97 15.64
N SER A 228 -23.19 -9.02 15.66
CA SER A 228 -23.70 -9.67 14.44
C SER A 228 -24.51 -8.69 13.57
N VAL A 229 -24.53 -8.96 12.27
CA VAL A 229 -25.26 -8.19 11.26
C VAL A 229 -26.60 -8.87 11.00
N THR A 230 -27.71 -8.17 11.21
CA THR A 230 -29.03 -8.63 10.78
C THR A 230 -29.35 -8.05 9.42
N VAL A 231 -29.48 -8.92 8.42
CA VAL A 231 -29.77 -8.58 7.03
C VAL A 231 -31.28 -8.61 6.80
N GLY A 232 -31.82 -7.58 6.17
CA GLY A 232 -33.24 -7.44 5.89
C GLY A 232 -33.54 -6.11 5.20
N ALA A 233 -34.76 -5.58 5.41
CA ALA A 233 -35.21 -4.34 4.77
C ALA A 233 -34.36 -3.11 5.15
N SER A 234 -33.77 -3.11 6.34
CA SER A 234 -32.93 -2.03 6.85
C SER A 234 -31.60 -2.57 7.37
N THR A 235 -30.81 -3.18 6.49
CA THR A 235 -29.44 -3.60 6.83
C THR A 235 -28.56 -2.37 7.07
N ARG A 236 -27.82 -2.36 8.18
CA ARG A 236 -26.84 -1.32 8.49
C ARG A 236 -25.67 -1.31 7.48
N ILE A 237 -24.96 -0.18 7.43
CA ILE A 237 -23.71 -0.02 6.68
C ILE A 237 -22.56 -0.01 7.69
N ASP A 238 -21.60 -0.91 7.54
CA ASP A 238 -20.49 -1.06 8.49
C ASP A 238 -19.15 -0.66 7.89
N THR A 239 -18.22 -0.28 8.75
CA THR A 239 -16.81 -0.08 8.40
C THR A 239 -15.96 -1.03 9.23
N PHE A 240 -15.11 -1.81 8.58
CA PHE A 240 -14.16 -2.71 9.21
C PHE A 240 -12.77 -2.08 9.26
N TYR A 241 -12.06 -2.34 10.35
CA TYR A 241 -10.67 -1.93 10.54
C TYR A 241 -9.80 -3.18 10.68
N ALA A 242 -9.15 -3.57 9.58
CA ALA A 242 -8.32 -4.76 9.52
C ALA A 242 -6.95 -4.54 10.17
N PHE A 243 -6.51 -5.50 10.96
CA PHE A 243 -5.26 -5.46 11.72
C PHE A 243 -4.57 -6.83 11.72
N GLN A 244 -3.27 -6.85 12.00
CA GLN A 244 -2.54 -8.08 12.31
C GLN A 244 -2.33 -8.15 13.81
N GLN A 245 -2.78 -9.22 14.47
CA GLN A 245 -2.57 -9.37 15.91
C GLN A 245 -1.09 -9.59 16.23
N VAL A 246 -0.37 -10.32 15.38
CA VAL A 246 1.08 -10.53 15.50
C VAL A 246 1.74 -10.10 14.19
N LYS A 247 2.68 -9.15 14.24
CA LYS A 247 3.47 -8.80 13.05
C LYS A 247 4.43 -9.93 12.72
N LYS A 248 4.42 -10.38 11.47
CA LYS A 248 5.38 -11.38 10.98
C LYS A 248 6.77 -10.74 10.99
N LYS A 249 7.71 -11.30 11.78
CA LYS A 249 9.12 -10.89 11.69
C LYS A 249 9.61 -11.22 10.28
N GLU A 250 9.92 -10.20 9.49
CA GLU A 250 10.61 -10.40 8.23
C GLU A 250 11.94 -11.10 8.51
N LYS A 251 12.15 -12.28 7.93
CA LYS A 251 13.50 -12.84 7.85
C LYS A 251 14.29 -11.85 7.01
N ALA A 252 15.30 -11.22 7.59
CA ALA A 252 16.26 -10.41 6.83
C ALA A 252 16.67 -11.23 5.61
N THR A 253 16.37 -10.72 4.42
CA THR A 253 16.70 -11.34 3.16
C THR A 253 18.18 -11.65 3.19
N THR A 254 18.52 -12.94 3.30
CA THR A 254 19.89 -13.41 3.20
C THR A 254 20.34 -13.08 1.79
N VAL A 255 21.06 -11.96 1.66
CA VAL A 255 21.85 -11.65 0.47
C VAL A 255 22.68 -12.92 0.17
N PRO A 256 22.64 -13.47 -1.05
CA PRO A 256 23.50 -14.58 -1.42
C PRO A 256 24.94 -14.19 -1.13
N LYS A 257 25.58 -14.90 -0.20
CA LYS A 257 27.00 -14.79 0.07
C LYS A 257 27.72 -15.32 -1.17
N ASN A 258 27.98 -14.44 -2.14
CA ASN A 258 28.98 -14.70 -3.15
C ASN A 258 30.33 -14.74 -2.43
N THR A 259 30.82 -15.96 -2.19
CA THR A 259 32.19 -16.24 -1.77
C THR A 259 33.14 -15.94 -2.93
N ALA A 260 33.47 -14.66 -3.08
CA ALA A 260 34.75 -14.23 -3.59
C ALA A 260 35.34 -13.32 -2.50
N ALA A 261 36.38 -13.81 -1.81
CA ALA A 261 37.07 -13.05 -0.79
C ALA A 261 37.65 -11.77 -1.42
N PRO A 262 37.17 -10.57 -1.05
CA PRO A 262 37.92 -9.37 -1.36
C PRO A 262 39.16 -9.40 -0.48
N ASN A 263 40.32 -9.12 -1.06
CA ASN A 263 41.55 -8.85 -0.31
C ASN A 263 41.21 -7.98 0.91
N LYS A 264 41.43 -8.54 2.11
CA LYS A 264 41.21 -7.88 3.39
C LYS A 264 41.98 -6.55 3.33
N PRO A 265 41.31 -5.38 3.29
CA PRO A 265 42.01 -4.13 3.51
C PRO A 265 42.65 -4.25 4.89
N LYS A 266 43.92 -3.86 5.04
CA LYS A 266 44.54 -3.71 6.37
C LYS A 266 43.54 -2.99 7.28
N GLU A 267 43.09 -3.68 8.32
CA GLU A 267 42.17 -3.10 9.31
C GLU A 267 42.90 -1.90 9.92
N ASP A 268 42.43 -0.71 9.57
CA ASP A 268 42.95 0.53 10.11
C ASP A 268 42.46 0.62 11.55
N ASN A 269 43.26 0.11 12.50
CA ASN A 269 42.97 0.12 13.93
C ASN A 269 42.81 1.52 14.53
N LYS A 270 42.90 2.58 13.72
CA LYS A 270 42.73 3.95 14.19
C LYS A 270 41.25 4.27 14.41
N LEU A 271 40.98 4.89 15.55
CA LEU A 271 39.68 5.48 15.83
C LEU A 271 39.45 6.68 14.90
N LYS A 272 38.39 6.59 14.08
CA LYS A 272 37.92 7.64 13.17
C LYS A 272 36.64 8.23 13.73
N LEU A 273 36.51 9.54 13.59
CA LEU A 273 35.31 10.29 13.92
C LEU A 273 34.90 11.07 12.67
N PHE A 274 33.63 11.02 12.32
CA PHE A 274 33.07 11.79 11.22
C PHE A 274 31.73 12.38 11.64
N ALA A 275 31.41 13.58 11.15
CA ALA A 275 30.14 14.21 11.42
C ALA A 275 29.05 13.49 10.62
N GLY A 276 28.17 12.78 11.32
CA GLY A 276 27.11 11.97 10.73
C GLY A 276 25.87 12.76 10.32
N SER A 277 25.61 13.90 10.96
CA SER A 277 24.44 14.76 10.66
C SER A 277 24.76 15.96 9.77
N LEU A 278 26.02 16.20 9.41
CA LEU A 278 26.38 17.34 8.55
C LEU A 278 26.15 17.00 7.08
N GLU A 279 25.23 17.70 6.44
CA GLU A 279 25.00 17.61 5.01
C GLU A 279 25.70 18.78 4.31
N GLY A 280 26.68 18.50 3.45
CA GLY A 280 27.46 19.55 2.78
C GLY A 280 28.21 20.50 3.72
N GLY A 281 28.50 20.06 4.97
CA GLY A 281 29.11 20.89 6.01
C GLY A 281 28.12 21.79 6.78
N SER A 282 26.82 21.59 6.59
CA SER A 282 25.75 22.33 7.26
C SER A 282 25.10 21.51 8.37
N GLN A 283 24.80 22.15 9.50
CA GLN A 283 24.11 21.59 10.65
C GLN A 283 22.64 22.05 10.65
N ASP A 284 21.74 21.07 10.72
CA ASP A 284 20.31 21.28 10.86
C ASP A 284 19.95 21.95 12.20
N LEU A 285 19.07 22.96 12.15
CA LEU A 285 18.60 23.70 13.33
C LEU A 285 17.69 22.86 14.24
N LEU A 286 17.04 21.84 13.70
CA LEU A 286 16.02 21.04 14.38
C LEU A 286 16.59 19.75 15.02
N SER A 287 17.88 19.48 14.87
CA SER A 287 18.51 18.27 15.38
C SER A 287 19.87 18.53 16.03
N ASP A 288 20.29 17.58 16.86
CA ASP A 288 21.63 17.59 17.46
C ASP A 288 22.69 17.32 16.38
N LEU A 289 23.89 17.88 16.58
CA LEU A 289 25.04 17.50 15.77
C LEU A 289 25.49 16.09 16.17
N GLN A 290 25.46 15.16 15.22
CA GLN A 290 25.84 13.76 15.45
C GLN A 290 27.27 13.52 14.95
N LEU A 291 28.08 12.91 15.80
CA LEU A 291 29.43 12.47 15.45
C LEU A 291 29.48 10.95 15.58
N ASN A 292 29.85 10.28 14.49
CA ASN A 292 29.89 8.83 14.41
C ASN A 292 31.33 8.34 14.49
N THR A 293 31.53 7.23 15.19
CA THR A 293 32.79 6.52 15.27
C THR A 293 32.73 5.19 14.52
N ASN A 294 33.86 4.77 13.94
CA ASN A 294 33.96 3.45 13.32
C ASN A 294 33.94 2.32 14.36
N HIS A 295 34.40 2.57 15.59
CA HIS A 295 34.47 1.59 16.69
C HIS A 295 33.71 2.07 17.93
N LYS A 296 33.34 1.14 18.81
CA LYS A 296 32.71 1.44 20.10
C LYS A 296 33.68 2.17 21.02
N LEU A 297 33.21 3.24 21.65
CA LEU A 297 33.95 4.03 22.61
C LEU A 297 33.95 3.36 23.98
N ALA A 298 35.13 3.30 24.61
CA ALA A 298 35.30 2.93 26.00
C ALA A 298 35.15 4.17 26.90
N THR A 299 35.82 5.26 26.53
CA THR A 299 35.87 6.51 27.29
C THR A 299 35.71 7.70 26.37
N ILE A 300 35.11 8.75 26.94
CA ILE A 300 34.99 10.07 26.31
C ILE A 300 35.25 11.12 27.38
N ASP A 301 36.15 12.06 27.08
CA ASP A 301 36.42 13.23 27.87
C ASP A 301 35.74 14.44 27.21
N SER A 302 34.55 14.79 27.70
CA SER A 302 33.77 15.90 27.16
C SER A 302 34.46 17.25 27.29
N THR A 303 35.43 17.41 28.20
CA THR A 303 36.17 18.67 28.38
C THR A 303 37.15 18.94 27.24
N LYS A 304 37.48 17.91 26.46
CA LYS A 304 38.41 17.96 25.32
C LYS A 304 37.70 18.03 23.96
N ILE A 305 36.38 18.17 23.98
CA ILE A 305 35.53 18.36 22.80
C ILE A 305 34.86 19.72 22.96
N LEU A 306 35.41 20.72 22.27
CA LEU A 306 35.03 22.12 22.45
C LEU A 306 34.27 22.63 21.23
N LEU A 307 33.03 23.08 21.45
CA LEU A 307 32.32 23.89 20.45
C LEU A 307 32.81 25.34 20.55
N CYS A 308 33.32 25.86 19.44
CA CYS A 308 33.91 27.19 19.35
C CYS A 308 33.30 28.02 18.22
N ASP A 309 33.44 29.34 18.32
CA ASP A 309 33.19 30.27 17.22
C ASP A 309 34.36 30.29 16.19
N THR A 310 34.30 31.24 15.25
CA THR A 310 35.35 31.44 14.23
C THR A 310 36.65 32.05 14.76
N ASN A 311 36.70 32.47 16.02
CA ASN A 311 37.88 32.96 16.71
C ASN A 311 38.42 31.96 17.75
N TYR A 312 37.93 30.71 17.73
CA TYR A 312 38.27 29.66 18.70
C TYR A 312 37.84 29.97 20.15
N GLN A 313 36.90 30.89 20.34
CA GLN A 313 36.30 31.13 21.67
C GLN A 313 35.24 30.06 21.94
N VAL A 314 35.31 29.46 23.13
CA VAL A 314 34.40 28.37 23.53
C VAL A 314 32.99 28.91 23.75
N VAL A 315 32.03 28.28 23.10
CA VAL A 315 30.60 28.58 23.20
C VAL A 315 30.04 27.88 24.44
N LYS A 316 29.18 28.56 25.21
CA LYS A 316 28.58 28.00 26.43
C LYS A 316 27.22 27.36 26.14
N GLY A 317 26.80 26.40 26.95
CA GLY A 317 25.43 25.86 26.91
C GLY A 317 25.21 24.69 25.95
N TYR A 318 26.25 24.12 25.35
CA TYR A 318 26.14 22.84 24.65
C TYR A 318 26.33 21.67 25.63
N THR A 319 25.73 20.53 25.30
CA THR A 319 25.90 19.28 26.04
C THR A 319 26.31 18.15 25.10
N LEU A 320 27.05 17.17 25.64
CA LEU A 320 27.47 15.97 24.92
C LEU A 320 26.84 14.75 25.58
N SER A 321 26.28 13.87 24.77
CA SER A 321 25.78 12.57 25.22
C SER A 321 26.22 11.46 24.27
N LEU A 322 26.30 10.24 24.78
CA LEU A 322 26.68 9.06 24.01
C LEU A 322 25.48 8.14 23.86
N ASP A 323 25.28 7.60 22.67
CA ASP A 323 24.20 6.67 22.40
C ASP A 323 24.42 5.30 23.08
N THR A 324 23.37 4.47 23.15
CA THR A 324 23.45 3.15 23.78
C THR A 324 24.40 2.19 23.08
N SER A 325 24.64 2.39 21.78
CA SER A 325 25.60 1.59 21.02
C SER A 325 27.06 1.97 21.30
N LYS A 326 27.29 3.13 21.94
CA LYS A 326 28.60 3.75 22.18
C LYS A 326 29.37 4.06 20.89
N THR A 327 28.66 4.33 19.79
CA THR A 327 29.27 4.68 18.50
C THR A 327 28.85 6.05 17.98
N ARG A 328 27.93 6.72 18.67
CA ARG A 328 27.44 8.06 18.28
C ARG A 328 27.42 9.01 19.44
N ILE A 329 28.08 10.14 19.25
CA ILE A 329 28.09 11.26 20.17
C ILE A 329 27.09 12.28 19.65
N HIS A 330 26.18 12.72 20.51
CA HIS A 330 25.21 13.78 20.24
C HIS A 330 25.68 15.06 20.93
N LEU A 331 25.93 16.09 20.14
CA LEU A 331 26.16 17.44 20.62
C LEU A 331 24.88 18.24 20.46
N ARG A 332 24.25 18.53 21.60
CA ARG A 332 23.03 19.34 21.68
C ARG A 332 23.36 20.78 22.00
N TYR A 333 22.81 21.70 21.23
CA TYR A 333 22.97 23.14 21.39
C TYR A 333 21.78 23.87 20.78
N ASP A 334 21.44 25.05 21.31
CA ASP A 334 20.36 25.89 20.77
C ASP A 334 20.87 26.66 19.53
N TRP A 335 20.92 25.96 18.39
CA TRP A 335 21.43 26.49 17.14
C TRP A 335 20.72 27.79 16.74
N LYS A 336 21.52 28.83 16.46
CA LYS A 336 21.05 30.05 15.79
C LYS A 336 21.35 29.93 14.31
N GLU A 337 20.48 30.44 13.46
CA GLU A 337 20.61 30.30 12.03
C GLU A 337 21.88 30.95 11.46
N ASN A 338 22.43 30.36 10.39
CA ASN A 338 23.54 30.91 9.63
C ASN A 338 24.81 31.28 10.46
N VAL A 339 25.07 30.58 11.57
CA VAL A 339 26.25 30.80 12.41
C VAL A 339 27.34 29.78 12.08
N PRO A 340 28.56 30.22 11.74
CA PRO A 340 29.71 29.33 11.57
C PRO A 340 30.30 28.89 12.92
N PHE A 341 30.58 27.61 13.04
CA PHE A 341 31.19 26.99 14.23
C PHE A 341 32.43 26.16 13.89
N ARG A 342 33.23 25.91 14.92
CA ARG A 342 34.36 24.98 14.91
C ARG A 342 34.21 24.02 16.08
N LEU A 343 34.12 22.73 15.79
CA LEU A 343 34.20 21.71 16.81
C LEU A 343 35.64 21.21 16.92
N VAL A 344 36.33 21.64 17.97
CA VAL A 344 37.72 21.26 18.26
C VAL A 344 37.74 19.99 19.09
N ILE A 345 38.39 18.95 18.58
CA ILE A 345 38.45 17.64 19.21
C ILE A 345 39.92 17.30 19.43
N ALA A 346 40.33 17.20 20.69
CA ALA A 346 41.69 16.77 21.03
C ALA A 346 41.94 15.31 20.61
N LYS A 347 43.21 14.95 20.37
CA LYS A 347 43.59 13.60 19.93
C LYS A 347 43.20 12.51 20.94
N ASP A 348 43.22 12.87 22.22
CA ASP A 348 43.02 12.03 23.41
C ASP A 348 41.65 12.28 24.06
N ALA A 349 40.73 12.95 23.35
CA ALA A 349 39.38 13.20 23.83
C ALA A 349 38.52 11.93 23.96
N MET A 350 38.91 10.83 23.31
CA MET A 350 38.14 9.59 23.26
C MET A 350 39.04 8.39 23.00
N THR A 351 38.63 7.23 23.50
CA THR A 351 39.35 5.96 23.32
C THR A 351 38.36 4.85 22.98
N ASP A 352 38.70 3.95 22.06
CA ASP A 352 37.87 2.79 21.74
C ASP A 352 38.06 1.63 22.74
N THR A 353 37.25 0.58 22.63
CA THR A 353 37.34 -0.61 23.50
C THR A 353 38.64 -1.39 23.40
N ALA A 354 39.44 -1.16 22.35
CA ALA A 354 40.76 -1.76 22.17
C ALA A 354 41.90 -0.81 22.61
N GLY A 355 41.58 0.34 23.19
CA GLY A 355 42.57 1.32 23.65
C GLY A 355 43.09 2.25 22.55
N ASN A 356 42.55 2.19 21.34
CA ASN A 356 42.99 3.05 20.24
C ASN A 356 42.42 4.47 20.40
N MET A 357 43.27 5.45 20.08
CA MET A 357 42.92 6.86 20.04
C MET A 357 43.02 7.42 18.61
N ARG A 358 42.61 8.67 18.43
CA ARG A 358 42.82 9.38 17.17
C ARG A 358 44.31 9.66 16.97
N ALA A 359 44.76 9.61 15.71
CA ALA A 359 46.16 9.89 15.37
C ALA A 359 46.57 11.36 15.57
N LYS A 360 45.62 12.28 15.43
CA LYS A 360 45.82 13.73 15.60
C LYS A 360 44.54 14.39 16.10
N ALA A 361 44.70 15.58 16.69
CA ALA A 361 43.57 16.46 16.95
C ALA A 361 42.91 16.86 15.62
N ASP A 362 41.65 17.21 15.69
CA ASP A 362 40.85 17.55 14.51
C ASP A 362 39.91 18.71 14.82
N THR A 363 39.59 19.48 13.78
CA THR A 363 38.66 20.59 13.89
C THR A 363 37.64 20.47 12.77
N ILE A 364 36.40 20.12 13.14
CA ILE A 364 35.29 20.04 12.21
C ILE A 364 34.72 21.46 12.07
N ARG A 365 34.75 21.98 10.84
CA ARG A 365 34.16 23.28 10.52
C ARG A 365 32.79 23.05 9.93
N PHE A 366 31.80 23.77 10.43
CA PHE A 366 30.44 23.71 9.93
C PHE A 366 29.76 25.04 10.13
N TYR A 367 28.62 25.22 9.47
CA TYR A 367 27.71 26.32 9.72
C TYR A 367 26.33 25.74 9.99
N THR A 368 25.48 26.48 10.67
CA THR A 368 24.09 26.08 10.85
C THR A 368 23.25 26.55 9.67
N GLU A 369 22.22 25.79 9.31
CA GLU A 369 21.25 26.14 8.29
C GLU A 369 20.58 27.51 8.54
N LYS A 370 20.03 28.10 7.48
CA LYS A 370 19.19 29.31 7.56
C LYS A 370 17.76 28.93 7.95
N GLU A 371 17.03 29.79 8.66
CA GLU A 371 15.58 29.58 8.87
C GLU A 371 14.84 29.49 7.53
N SER A 372 15.31 30.19 6.49
CA SER A 372 14.77 30.11 5.13
C SER A 372 14.97 28.75 4.44
N SER A 373 15.83 27.87 4.97
CA SER A 373 15.92 26.47 4.54
C SER A 373 14.72 25.63 5.02
N TYR A 374 13.87 26.17 5.91
CA TYR A 374 12.69 25.50 6.47
C TYR A 374 11.40 26.15 6.02
N GLY A 375 10.30 25.40 6.03
CA GLY A 375 8.95 25.93 5.85
C GLY A 375 8.26 26.16 7.20
N SER A 376 7.31 27.09 7.25
CA SER A 376 6.36 27.17 8.36
C SER A 376 5.13 26.33 8.04
N LEU A 377 4.51 25.74 9.05
CA LEU A 377 3.37 24.86 8.91
C LEU A 377 2.21 25.30 9.81
N PHE A 378 1.04 25.49 9.20
CA PHE A 378 -0.21 25.72 9.91
C PHE A 378 -1.29 24.75 9.39
N LEU A 379 -1.69 23.82 10.24
CA LEU A 379 -2.75 22.86 9.95
C LEU A 379 -3.99 23.20 10.78
N GLN A 380 -5.15 23.18 10.13
CA GLN A 380 -6.45 23.33 10.78
C GLN A 380 -7.30 22.10 10.50
N PHE A 381 -7.72 21.40 11.54
CA PHE A 381 -8.51 20.17 11.43
C PHE A 381 -9.99 20.45 11.70
N LYS A 382 -10.85 20.17 10.70
CA LYS A 382 -12.30 20.16 10.85
C LYS A 382 -12.74 18.78 11.34
N ASN A 383 -13.76 18.76 12.21
CA ASN A 383 -14.32 17.55 12.83
C ASN A 383 -13.33 16.70 13.64
N LEU A 384 -12.21 17.30 14.09
CA LEU A 384 -11.27 16.61 14.97
C LEU A 384 -11.92 16.32 16.32
N ASN A 385 -11.98 15.05 16.70
CA ASN A 385 -12.45 14.66 18.02
C ASN A 385 -11.27 14.54 18.99
N LEU A 386 -11.06 15.57 19.81
CA LEU A 386 -10.00 15.62 20.82
C LEU A 386 -10.21 14.60 21.97
N GLN A 387 -11.43 14.10 22.17
CA GLN A 387 -11.72 13.11 23.22
C GLN A 387 -11.18 11.71 22.89
N LEU A 388 -10.76 11.50 21.64
CA LEU A 388 -10.17 10.24 21.17
C LEU A 388 -8.63 10.27 21.19
N ASN A 389 -8.03 11.22 21.92
CA ASN A 389 -6.59 11.46 22.02
C ASN A 389 -5.88 11.39 20.64
N PRO A 390 -6.20 12.30 19.71
CA PRO A 390 -5.62 12.25 18.38
C PRO A 390 -4.12 12.55 18.38
N VAL A 391 -3.36 11.74 17.65
CA VAL A 391 -1.93 11.91 17.42
C VAL A 391 -1.71 12.12 15.91
N LEU A 392 -1.22 13.31 15.56
CA LEU A 392 -0.82 13.64 14.19
C LEU A 392 0.48 12.94 13.85
N GLN A 393 0.50 12.17 12.77
CA GLN A 393 1.68 11.48 12.27
C GLN A 393 2.07 12.05 10.91
N PHE A 394 3.35 12.40 10.78
CA PHE A 394 3.98 12.74 9.52
C PHE A 394 4.69 11.50 8.98
N VAL A 395 4.35 11.11 7.76
CA VAL A 395 4.85 9.88 7.15
C VAL A 395 5.59 10.20 5.86
N GLN A 396 6.78 9.62 5.69
CA GLN A 396 7.60 9.74 4.49
C GLN A 396 8.19 8.37 4.14
N ASN A 397 8.09 7.97 2.87
CA ASN A 397 8.55 6.64 2.40
C ASN A 397 7.99 5.49 3.27
N ASP A 398 6.70 5.54 3.57
CA ASP A 398 5.97 4.59 4.42
C ASP A 398 6.49 4.44 5.86
N ARG A 399 7.31 5.39 6.33
CA ARG A 399 7.80 5.44 7.72
C ARG A 399 7.29 6.70 8.40
N ILE A 400 6.84 6.55 9.63
CA ILE A 400 6.51 7.69 10.49
C ILE A 400 7.83 8.39 10.84
N VAL A 401 7.96 9.64 10.40
CA VAL A 401 9.15 10.48 10.66
C VAL A 401 8.94 11.40 11.86
N GLU A 402 7.69 11.73 12.17
CA GLU A 402 7.33 12.47 13.37
C GLU A 402 5.92 12.12 13.86
N SER A 403 5.68 12.20 15.16
CA SER A 403 4.35 12.09 15.78
C SER A 403 4.15 13.17 16.83
N VAL A 404 2.97 13.79 16.85
CA VAL A 404 2.63 14.89 17.74
C VAL A 404 1.22 14.68 18.29
N VAL A 405 1.07 14.68 19.61
CA VAL A 405 -0.25 14.66 20.26
C VAL A 405 -0.97 15.99 19.99
N LEU A 406 -2.19 15.92 19.45
CA LEU A 406 -3.02 17.09 19.18
C LEU A 406 -3.86 17.42 20.41
N THR A 407 -3.62 18.60 20.99
CA THR A 407 -4.40 19.15 22.11
C THR A 407 -5.40 20.22 21.66
N SER A 408 -5.34 20.63 20.39
CA SER A 408 -6.25 21.59 19.79
C SER A 408 -6.51 21.26 18.31
N PRO A 409 -7.59 21.78 17.68
CA PRO A 409 -7.85 21.62 16.25
C PRO A 409 -6.85 22.36 15.35
N GLU A 410 -5.95 23.14 15.92
CA GLU A 410 -4.88 23.84 15.22
C GLU A 410 -3.51 23.27 15.60
N PHE A 411 -2.67 23.06 14.59
CA PHE A 411 -1.27 22.74 14.78
C PHE A 411 -0.41 23.77 14.05
N LYS A 412 0.51 24.41 14.78
CA LYS A 412 1.40 25.46 14.27
C LYS A 412 2.84 25.07 14.53
N ARG A 413 3.69 25.25 13.53
CA ARG A 413 5.13 25.11 13.69
C ARG A 413 5.89 26.07 12.79
N LYS A 414 6.79 26.85 13.39
CA LYS A 414 7.57 27.88 12.69
C LYS A 414 8.59 27.27 11.72
N LEU A 415 9.28 26.21 12.14
CA LEU A 415 10.34 25.56 11.37
C LEU A 415 10.00 24.08 11.17
N PHE A 416 9.86 23.67 9.93
CA PHE A 416 9.64 22.28 9.54
C PHE A 416 10.46 21.95 8.29
N LYS A 417 11.00 20.73 8.23
CA LYS A 417 11.85 20.30 7.11
C LYS A 417 11.05 20.29 5.80
N PRO A 418 11.57 20.88 4.71
CA PRO A 418 10.92 20.77 3.42
C PRO A 418 10.86 19.32 2.95
N GLY A 419 9.80 18.96 2.25
CA GLY A 419 9.59 17.60 1.78
C GLY A 419 8.12 17.29 1.49
N ASN A 420 7.90 16.07 0.98
CA ASN A 420 6.56 15.54 0.77
C ASN A 420 6.21 14.60 1.92
N TYR A 421 5.09 14.88 2.58
CA TYR A 421 4.61 14.14 3.75
C TYR A 421 3.19 13.64 3.49
N GLU A 422 2.93 12.39 3.87
CA GLU A 422 1.57 11.91 4.09
C GLU A 422 1.19 12.23 5.54
N LEU A 423 -0.01 12.76 5.74
CA LEU A 423 -0.54 13.02 7.08
C LEU A 423 -1.50 11.92 7.49
N ARG A 424 -1.38 11.49 8.74
CA ARG A 424 -2.31 10.56 9.37
C ARG A 424 -2.69 11.04 10.75
N VAL A 425 -3.90 10.68 11.21
CA VAL A 425 -4.34 10.90 12.59
C VAL A 425 -4.59 9.55 13.23
N LEU A 426 -3.78 9.19 14.21
CA LEU A 426 -3.99 8.04 15.09
C LEU A 426 -4.94 8.45 16.22
N TYR A 427 -5.99 7.69 16.46
CA TYR A 427 -6.82 7.81 17.66
C TYR A 427 -6.31 6.85 18.72
N ASP A 428 -5.49 7.37 19.63
CA ASP A 428 -4.72 6.62 20.61
C ASP A 428 -5.53 6.43 21.90
N ALA A 429 -6.22 5.30 22.02
CA ALA A 429 -7.12 5.05 23.13
C ALA A 429 -6.37 4.93 24.47
N ASN A 430 -5.08 4.56 24.44
CA ASN A 430 -4.30 4.28 25.63
C ASN A 430 -3.20 5.31 25.93
N GLN A 431 -3.06 6.33 25.08
CA GLN A 431 -2.19 7.50 25.25
C GLN A 431 -0.69 7.16 25.31
N ASN A 432 -0.24 6.08 24.66
CA ASN A 432 1.18 5.71 24.60
C ASN A 432 1.91 6.32 23.38
N GLY A 433 1.21 7.01 22.48
CA GLY A 433 1.73 7.62 21.26
C GLY A 433 2.05 6.63 20.13
N VAL A 434 1.68 5.35 20.27
CA VAL A 434 2.00 4.26 19.34
C VAL A 434 0.71 3.53 18.97
N TRP A 435 0.57 3.15 17.70
CA TRP A 435 -0.60 2.39 17.28
C TRP A 435 -0.63 0.99 17.92
N ASP A 436 -1.76 0.67 18.57
CA ASP A 436 -2.00 -0.64 19.17
C ASP A 436 -2.96 -1.54 18.35
N THR A 437 -2.55 -2.80 18.22
CA THR A 437 -3.32 -3.81 17.49
C THR A 437 -4.50 -4.38 18.30
N GLY A 438 -5.44 -5.00 17.59
CA GLY A 438 -6.59 -5.68 18.16
C GLY A 438 -6.28 -7.08 18.66
N ARG A 439 -7.29 -7.74 19.24
CA ARG A 439 -7.19 -9.12 19.74
C ARG A 439 -8.43 -9.95 19.44
N PHE A 440 -8.22 -11.16 18.93
CA PHE A 440 -9.23 -12.18 18.65
C PHE A 440 -8.59 -13.58 18.56
N PRO A 441 -9.25 -14.68 18.97
CA PRO A 441 -10.57 -14.78 19.63
C PRO A 441 -10.51 -14.56 21.15
N GLY A 442 -11.67 -14.58 21.82
CA GLY A 442 -11.79 -14.51 23.27
C GLY A 442 -12.00 -13.09 23.79
N ASN A 443 -10.92 -12.42 24.22
CA ASN A 443 -10.98 -11.02 24.63
C ASN A 443 -10.98 -10.12 23.39
N ARG A 444 -12.18 -9.93 22.82
CA ARG A 444 -12.42 -9.13 21.62
C ARG A 444 -12.03 -7.68 21.88
N LYS A 445 -10.87 -7.28 21.35
CA LYS A 445 -10.37 -5.91 21.40
C LYS A 445 -10.24 -5.38 19.97
N GLN A 446 -10.93 -4.29 19.66
CA GLN A 446 -10.74 -3.57 18.40
C GLN A 446 -9.35 -2.94 18.37
N PRO A 447 -8.70 -2.84 17.19
CA PRO A 447 -7.46 -2.09 17.05
C PRO A 447 -7.71 -0.60 17.25
N GLU A 448 -6.64 0.13 17.54
CA GLU A 448 -6.65 1.58 17.37
C GLU A 448 -6.77 1.94 15.90
N ARG A 449 -7.24 3.16 15.63
CA ARG A 449 -7.65 3.55 14.29
C ARG A 449 -6.80 4.69 13.81
N VAL A 450 -6.21 4.51 12.64
CA VAL A 450 -5.54 5.56 11.89
C VAL A 450 -6.45 6.03 10.77
N GLN A 451 -6.62 7.34 10.71
CA GLN A 451 -7.30 8.01 9.62
C GLN A 451 -6.25 8.65 8.69
N SER A 452 -6.19 8.16 7.45
CA SER A 452 -5.34 8.73 6.42
C SER A 452 -5.95 10.02 5.87
N ILE A 453 -5.13 11.05 5.66
CA ILE A 453 -5.54 12.28 4.98
C ILE A 453 -5.13 12.15 3.51
N PRO A 454 -6.07 12.15 2.54
CA PRO A 454 -5.77 11.80 1.15
C PRO A 454 -4.82 12.77 0.44
N THR A 455 -4.84 14.04 0.84
CA THR A 455 -4.02 15.08 0.21
C THR A 455 -2.62 15.09 0.80
N PRO A 456 -1.57 14.78 0.03
CA PRO A 456 -0.21 14.88 0.52
C PRO A 456 0.14 16.33 0.84
N LEU A 457 0.93 16.53 1.89
CA LEU A 457 1.46 17.82 2.31
C LEU A 457 2.85 18.02 1.70
N ASN A 458 2.96 18.93 0.74
CA ASN A 458 4.26 19.36 0.20
C ASN A 458 4.70 20.64 0.91
N ILE A 459 5.76 20.54 1.71
CA ILE A 459 6.32 21.65 2.46
C ILE A 459 7.50 22.21 1.67
N ARG A 460 7.43 23.49 1.35
CA ARG A 460 8.53 24.23 0.70
C ARG A 460 9.28 25.05 1.73
N GLY A 461 10.61 25.12 1.57
CA GLY A 461 11.46 26.02 2.36
C GLY A 461 11.16 27.48 2.04
N ASN A 462 11.27 28.35 3.05
CA ASN A 462 10.97 29.78 3.00
C ASN A 462 9.51 30.13 2.64
N TRP A 463 8.57 29.21 2.90
CA TRP A 463 7.15 29.39 2.60
C TRP A 463 6.28 29.13 3.83
N ASP A 464 5.15 29.83 3.89
CA ASP A 464 4.08 29.55 4.84
C ASP A 464 3.10 28.52 4.26
N ASN A 465 3.08 27.33 4.85
CA ASN A 465 2.28 26.21 4.37
C ASN A 465 1.01 26.09 5.23
N GLN A 466 -0.10 26.63 4.73
CA GLN A 466 -1.40 26.57 5.41
C GLN A 466 -2.32 25.54 4.75
N VAL A 467 -2.83 24.59 5.54
CA VAL A 467 -3.74 23.53 5.05
C VAL A 467 -4.93 23.35 5.98
N SER A 468 -6.12 23.35 5.40
CA SER A 468 -7.34 22.91 6.07
C SER A 468 -7.58 21.43 5.78
N VAL A 469 -7.63 20.61 6.81
CA VAL A 469 -7.90 19.18 6.75
C VAL A 469 -9.33 18.90 7.20
N ASN A 470 -10.05 18.09 6.43
CA ASN A 470 -11.36 17.60 6.83
C ASN A 470 -11.24 16.12 7.22
N LEU A 471 -11.69 15.80 8.44
CA LEU A 471 -11.71 14.45 9.00
C LEU A 471 -13.13 13.87 8.97
#